data_AF-A0A3B4X8F5-F1
#
_entry.id   AF-A0A3B4X8F5-F1
#
_cell.length_a   1.000
_cell.length_b   1.000
_cell.length_c   1.000
_cell.angle_alpha   90.00
_cell.angle_beta   90.00
_cell.angle_gamma   90.00
#
_symmetry.space_group_name_H-M   'P 1'
#
loop_
_entity.id
_entity.type
_entity.pdbx_description
1 polymer ?
#
loop_
_entity_poly.entity_id
_entity_poly.type
_entity_poly.pdbx_seq_one_letter_code
_entity_poly.pdbx_strand_id
1 'polypeptide(L)'
;MVAVIATVEEWSSLKSLLRDSAGDKDHRSTFSSLGSNQVCDLTVHGHFISLHYADLKQDMTEEAISNAIDGCFKSCTDGVSIFLLLIQGGHYTKRERRLIEILQTHFGAEALKYLVILSLEDGKVVDALDDALMELINVCDGRYCRITSSAAGHKMRALLEMIDYTLAENGVSGYTDTMLAEARKRSTEDSAMMMLKQKVREAEEKEQTFGQLVQQQEERRAREMEALRLKHAEERKKEAAERKQYKTKREGLEEAVMSHRAMLQLQVTATEDDETKKMSVILLGLSGSGKTSAKNLILERACNQYSAHESSHEIPQSTLTCERKEVFAAGRRLILVDTPELWDEDGAENLELVKDCLALSLPGPHVFLLVLQVGRFTQGESEMMGHLQKTFGREVAEHAIVLFVRFDGNQHRPQRINDYVAGAHSALQDLLRKCGSRYYEVNVTKSQNALSYPQVKDLLSGMNKLVASHGGRSCSVRRFPVQELQDRKTVIEERQEGVQEVNYLLREAE
;
A
#
# COMPACT_ATOMS: atom_id res chain seq x y z
N MET A 1 47.45 53.13 41.94
CA MET A 1 47.78 53.00 40.51
C MET A 1 46.51 52.78 39.71
N VAL A 2 46.39 53.35 38.53
CA VAL A 2 45.15 53.33 37.73
C VAL A 2 45.46 52.69 36.39
N ALA A 3 44.72 51.64 36.04
CA ALA A 3 44.82 51.02 34.72
C ALA A 3 43.89 51.78 33.75
N VAL A 4 44.48 52.37 32.72
CA VAL A 4 43.76 53.16 31.71
C VAL A 4 43.38 52.28 30.54
N ILE A 5 42.08 52.19 30.30
CA ILE A 5 41.46 51.46 29.20
C ILE A 5 40.98 52.50 28.21
N ALA A 6 41.71 52.63 27.10
CA ALA A 6 41.46 53.67 26.12
C ALA A 6 42.01 53.29 24.75
N THR A 7 41.60 54.02 23.74
CA THR A 7 42.23 54.02 22.42
C THR A 7 43.49 54.90 22.40
N VAL A 8 44.34 54.72 21.38
CA VAL A 8 45.52 55.58 21.17
C VAL A 8 45.14 57.05 21.01
N GLU A 9 43.99 57.33 20.40
CA GLU A 9 43.47 58.68 20.15
C GLU A 9 43.04 59.35 21.46
N GLU A 10 42.28 58.64 22.30
CA GLU A 10 41.87 59.09 23.64
C GLU A 10 43.08 59.32 24.55
N TRP A 11 44.01 58.37 24.56
CA TRP A 11 45.24 58.48 25.36
C TRP A 11 46.09 59.67 24.90
N SER A 12 46.22 59.89 23.59
CA SER A 12 46.93 61.05 23.04
C SER A 12 46.25 62.37 23.39
N SER A 13 44.91 62.38 23.41
CA SER A 13 44.12 63.54 23.83
C SER A 13 44.36 63.88 25.31
N LEU A 14 44.34 62.88 26.18
CA LEU A 14 44.67 63.06 27.61
C LEU A 14 46.08 63.60 27.81
N LYS A 15 47.09 63.09 27.07
CA LYS A 15 48.46 63.61 27.14
C LYS A 15 48.56 65.08 26.77
N SER A 16 47.84 65.50 25.73
CA SER A 16 47.81 66.91 25.30
C SER A 16 47.24 67.79 26.41
N LEU A 17 46.09 67.40 26.96
CA LEU A 17 45.43 68.12 28.05
C LEU A 17 46.31 68.25 29.31
N LEU A 18 47.01 67.18 29.68
CA LEU A 18 47.94 67.19 30.83
C LEU A 18 49.16 68.08 30.57
N ARG A 19 49.69 68.09 29.35
CA ARG A 19 50.86 68.90 28.98
C ARG A 19 50.55 70.41 28.95
N ASP A 20 49.36 70.79 28.50
CA ASP A 20 48.94 72.20 28.44
C ASP A 20 48.71 72.82 29.83
N SER A 21 48.61 71.99 30.88
CA SER A 21 48.42 72.43 32.27
C SER A 21 49.73 72.62 33.07
N ALA A 22 50.90 72.43 32.44
CA ALA A 22 52.24 72.50 33.06
C ALA A 22 52.68 73.89 33.56
N GLY A 23 51.83 74.92 33.45
CA GLY A 23 52.08 76.28 33.97
C GLY A 23 51.64 76.50 35.42
N ASP A 24 50.95 75.54 36.04
CA ASP A 24 50.44 75.63 37.43
C ASP A 24 51.44 74.99 38.41
N LYS A 25 51.82 75.70 39.48
CA LYS A 25 52.91 75.28 40.40
C LYS A 25 52.58 74.01 41.19
N ASP A 26 51.31 73.67 41.28
CA ASP A 26 50.80 72.50 42.01
C ASP A 26 50.47 71.30 41.10
N HIS A 27 50.79 71.38 39.81
CA HIS A 27 50.52 70.34 38.81
C HIS A 27 51.82 69.85 38.15
N ARG A 28 52.11 68.54 38.25
CA ARG A 28 53.27 67.93 37.58
C ARG A 28 52.90 66.59 36.95
N SER A 29 53.09 66.47 35.64
CA SER A 29 52.92 65.22 34.89
C SER A 29 54.24 64.76 34.26
N THR A 30 54.62 63.49 34.44
CA THR A 30 55.74 62.87 33.73
C THR A 30 55.27 61.65 32.94
N PHE A 31 55.77 61.50 31.72
CA PHE A 31 55.44 60.39 30.83
C PHE A 31 56.66 59.50 30.62
N SER A 32 56.49 58.20 30.79
CA SER A 32 57.53 57.19 30.57
C SER A 32 56.97 55.97 29.83
N SER A 33 57.87 55.08 29.38
CA SER A 33 57.52 53.83 28.71
C SER A 33 58.07 52.65 29.51
N LEU A 34 57.21 51.69 29.84
CA LEU A 34 57.55 50.48 30.58
C LEU A 34 57.17 49.25 29.75
N GLY A 35 58.13 48.69 29.02
CA GLY A 35 57.87 47.63 28.04
C GLY A 35 56.99 48.13 26.88
N SER A 36 55.89 47.42 26.58
CA SER A 36 54.87 47.85 25.61
C SER A 36 53.88 48.88 26.17
N ASN A 37 53.92 49.14 27.47
CA ASN A 37 52.95 50.01 28.16
C ASN A 37 53.49 51.44 28.29
N GLN A 38 52.56 52.39 28.34
CA GLN A 38 52.89 53.80 28.57
C GLN A 38 52.41 54.20 29.96
N VAL A 39 53.26 54.89 30.71
CA VAL A 39 52.96 55.29 32.10
C VAL A 39 52.95 56.81 32.19
N CYS A 40 51.94 57.36 32.86
CA CYS A 40 51.87 58.77 33.21
C CYS A 40 51.76 58.93 34.72
N ASP A 41 52.80 59.48 35.33
CA ASP A 41 52.78 59.85 36.75
C ASP A 41 52.26 61.29 36.86
N LEU A 42 51.23 61.47 37.67
CA LEU A 42 50.52 62.72 37.83
C LEU A 42 50.48 63.10 39.31
N THR A 43 50.98 64.30 39.61
CA THR A 43 50.89 64.91 40.95
C THR A 43 50.07 66.19 40.88
N VAL A 44 48.98 66.25 41.65
CA VAL A 44 48.09 67.43 41.75
C VAL A 44 47.86 67.75 43.22
N HIS A 45 48.29 68.94 43.67
CA HIS A 45 48.18 69.38 45.08
C HIS A 45 48.61 68.30 46.10
N GLY A 46 49.74 67.63 45.84
CA GLY A 46 50.30 66.59 46.72
C GLY A 46 49.67 65.20 46.60
N HIS A 47 48.62 65.03 45.80
CA HIS A 47 48.04 63.71 45.50
C HIS A 47 48.75 63.10 44.29
N PHE A 48 49.22 61.86 44.41
CA PHE A 48 49.97 61.15 43.40
C PHE A 48 49.16 60.00 42.82
N ILE A 49 49.00 59.97 41.49
CA ILE A 49 48.50 58.80 40.77
C ILE A 49 49.45 58.44 39.64
N SER A 50 49.57 57.15 39.36
CA SER A 50 50.22 56.63 38.16
C SER A 50 49.17 55.97 37.27
N LEU A 51 49.10 56.44 36.03
CA LEU A 51 48.21 55.98 34.97
C LEU A 51 48.98 55.03 34.06
N HIS A 52 48.62 53.74 34.08
CA HIS A 52 49.22 52.71 33.25
C HIS A 52 48.30 52.44 32.05
N TYR A 53 48.76 52.78 30.86
CA TYR A 53 48.02 52.61 29.61
C TYR A 53 48.54 51.41 28.82
N ALA A 54 47.60 50.59 28.34
CA ALA A 54 47.85 49.55 27.34
C ALA A 54 47.13 49.91 26.04
N ASP A 55 47.82 49.73 24.91
CA ASP A 55 47.26 49.99 23.58
C ASP A 55 46.30 48.86 23.16
N LEU A 56 45.00 49.14 23.19
CA LEU A 56 43.95 48.21 22.80
C LEU A 56 43.43 48.54 21.39
N LYS A 57 43.97 47.85 20.38
CA LYS A 57 43.56 48.04 18.98
C LYS A 57 42.29 47.24 18.66
N GLN A 58 41.51 47.76 17.72
CA GLN A 58 40.21 47.17 17.33
C GLN A 58 40.31 45.79 16.67
N ASP A 59 41.44 45.47 16.05
CA ASP A 59 41.71 44.22 15.33
C ASP A 59 42.40 43.15 16.18
N MET A 60 42.66 43.44 17.46
CA MET A 60 43.26 42.46 18.36
C MET A 60 42.28 41.31 18.66
N THR A 61 42.82 40.09 18.74
CA THR A 61 42.11 38.91 19.24
C THR A 61 41.85 39.04 20.74
N GLU A 62 40.84 38.34 21.26
CA GLU A 62 40.55 38.32 22.71
C GLU A 62 41.78 37.92 23.53
N GLU A 63 42.58 36.95 23.05
CA GLU A 63 43.82 36.53 23.70
C GLU A 63 44.89 37.64 23.71
N ALA A 64 45.06 38.38 22.60
CA ALA A 64 46.01 39.48 22.53
C ALA A 64 45.61 40.64 23.45
N ILE A 65 44.31 40.91 23.55
CA ILE A 65 43.77 41.94 24.44
C ILE A 65 43.95 41.53 25.90
N SER A 66 43.61 40.28 26.24
CA SER A 66 43.86 39.69 27.56
C SER A 66 45.31 39.87 28.00
N ASN A 67 46.26 39.55 27.11
CA ASN A 67 47.69 39.66 27.40
C ASN A 67 48.14 41.12 27.58
N ALA A 68 47.60 42.07 26.82
CA ALA A 68 47.91 43.48 26.97
C ALA A 68 47.40 44.05 28.30
N ILE A 69 46.18 43.69 28.71
CA ILE A 69 45.60 44.13 29.98
C ILE A 69 46.29 43.43 31.17
N ASP A 70 46.60 42.14 31.06
CA ASP A 70 47.37 41.39 32.08
C ASP A 70 48.78 41.97 32.25
N GLY A 71 49.44 42.39 31.16
CA GLY A 71 50.70 43.12 31.21
C GLY A 71 50.59 44.50 31.86
N CYS A 72 49.49 45.22 31.62
CA CYS A 72 49.19 46.49 32.30
C CYS A 72 49.03 46.28 33.81
N PHE A 73 48.26 45.27 34.20
CA PHE A 73 47.99 44.92 35.59
C PHE A 73 49.26 44.49 36.33
N LYS A 74 50.08 43.61 35.73
CA LYS A 74 51.38 43.17 36.28
C LYS A 74 52.40 44.31 36.42
N SER A 75 52.26 45.37 35.63
CA SER A 75 53.14 46.55 35.74
C SER A 75 52.83 47.43 36.96
N CYS A 76 51.71 47.18 37.65
CA CYS A 76 51.36 47.82 38.91
C CYS A 76 51.84 46.95 40.08
N THR A 77 53.02 47.25 40.65
CA THR A 77 53.68 46.46 41.70
C THR A 77 52.91 46.33 43.02
N ASP A 78 51.97 47.23 43.28
CA ASP A 78 51.11 47.28 44.48
C ASP A 78 49.62 47.02 44.15
N GLY A 79 49.34 46.44 42.96
CA GLY A 79 47.99 46.18 42.45
C GLY A 79 47.35 47.35 41.71
N VAL A 80 46.28 47.08 40.95
CA VAL A 80 45.49 48.12 40.27
C VAL A 80 44.44 48.65 41.24
N SER A 81 44.49 49.94 41.52
CA SER A 81 43.54 50.60 42.40
C SER A 81 42.17 50.72 41.72
N ILE A 82 42.14 51.18 40.46
CA ILE A 82 40.93 51.51 39.69
C ILE A 82 41.18 51.32 38.18
N PHE A 83 40.12 51.00 37.44
CA PHE A 83 40.07 51.06 35.98
C PHE A 83 39.53 52.42 35.52
N LEU A 84 40.16 53.02 34.52
CA LEU A 84 39.74 54.30 33.95
C LEU A 84 39.37 54.10 32.49
N LEU A 85 38.09 54.24 32.14
CA LEU A 85 37.65 54.28 30.74
C LEU A 85 37.74 55.72 30.25
N LEU A 86 38.55 55.97 29.21
CA LEU A 86 38.54 57.26 28.52
C LEU A 86 37.48 57.24 27.43
N ILE A 87 36.66 58.29 27.36
CA ILE A 87 35.72 58.51 26.26
C ILE A 87 35.90 59.93 25.71
N GLN A 88 35.50 60.15 24.46
CA GLN A 88 35.46 61.48 23.88
C GLN A 88 34.04 62.05 23.92
N GLY A 89 33.85 63.17 24.65
CA GLY A 89 32.54 63.80 24.78
C GLY A 89 31.50 62.95 25.51
N GLY A 90 30.23 63.07 25.11
CA GLY A 90 29.08 62.44 25.77
C GLY A 90 28.53 61.19 25.08
N HIS A 91 29.33 60.50 24.26
CA HIS A 91 28.87 59.37 23.46
C HIS A 91 29.54 58.05 23.86
N TYR A 92 28.76 56.99 24.05
CA TYR A 92 29.26 55.63 24.36
C TYR A 92 29.28 54.74 23.12
N THR A 93 30.45 54.68 22.49
CA THR A 93 30.61 54.06 21.17
C THR A 93 30.58 52.52 21.24
N LYS A 94 30.35 51.86 20.09
CA LYS A 94 30.48 50.40 19.98
C LYS A 94 31.87 49.89 20.38
N ARG A 95 32.90 50.74 20.22
CA ARG A 95 34.28 50.41 20.56
C ARG A 95 34.48 50.39 22.07
N GLU A 96 34.02 51.42 22.77
CA GLU A 96 34.05 51.47 24.23
C GLU A 96 33.18 50.36 24.86
N ARG A 97 32.03 50.03 24.25
CA ARG A 97 31.23 48.85 24.64
C ARG A 97 32.04 47.56 24.62
N ARG A 98 32.74 47.31 23.53
CA ARG A 98 33.62 46.14 23.41
C ARG A 98 34.71 46.14 24.48
N LEU A 99 35.32 47.30 24.80
CA LEU A 99 36.33 47.39 25.85
C LEU A 99 35.78 47.02 27.23
N ILE A 100 34.53 47.40 27.53
CA ILE A 100 33.84 47.03 28.77
C ILE A 100 33.48 45.54 28.80
N GLU A 101 32.98 44.97 27.71
CA GLU A 101 32.72 43.52 27.61
C GLU A 101 33.99 42.70 27.87
N ILE A 102 35.13 43.14 27.31
CA ILE A 102 36.44 42.54 27.54
C ILE A 102 36.85 42.67 29.01
N LEU A 103 36.71 43.86 29.60
CA LEU A 103 37.01 44.09 31.01
C LEU A 103 36.23 43.10 31.89
N GLN A 104 34.92 42.97 31.68
CA GLN A 104 34.08 42.05 32.44
C GLN A 104 34.40 40.58 32.18
N THR A 105 34.79 40.23 30.95
CA THR A 105 35.16 38.85 30.59
C THR A 105 36.44 38.40 31.30
N HIS A 106 37.42 39.30 31.45
CA HIS A 106 38.72 38.98 32.03
C HIS A 106 38.83 39.23 33.54
N PHE A 107 38.16 40.27 34.03
CA PHE A 107 38.22 40.71 35.43
C PHE A 107 36.88 40.49 36.17
N GLY A 108 35.93 39.83 35.53
CA GLY A 108 34.60 39.59 36.10
C GLY A 108 33.74 40.84 36.14
N ALA A 109 32.44 40.65 36.40
CA ALA A 109 31.49 41.76 36.50
C ALA A 109 31.84 42.75 37.64
N GLU A 110 32.52 42.27 38.68
CA GLU A 110 32.98 43.08 39.82
C GLU A 110 33.98 44.18 39.42
N ALA A 111 34.66 44.04 38.28
CA ALA A 111 35.56 45.08 37.77
C ALA A 111 34.87 46.43 37.54
N LEU A 112 33.56 46.43 37.26
CA LEU A 112 32.79 47.66 37.09
C LEU A 112 32.63 48.46 38.38
N LYS A 113 32.75 47.82 39.55
CA LYS A 113 32.79 48.50 40.87
C LYS A 113 34.03 49.37 41.05
N TYR A 114 35.08 49.06 40.29
CA TYR A 114 36.34 49.77 40.28
C TYR A 114 36.53 50.59 39.00
N LEU A 115 35.48 50.79 38.21
CA LEU A 115 35.54 51.55 36.96
C LEU A 115 35.11 52.99 37.17
N VAL A 116 35.96 53.92 36.73
CA VAL A 116 35.65 55.35 36.61
C VAL A 116 35.64 55.73 35.13
N ILE A 117 34.63 56.46 34.69
CA ILE A 117 34.49 56.93 33.31
C ILE A 117 34.99 58.36 33.23
N LEU A 118 35.92 58.64 32.31
CA LEU A 118 36.49 59.96 32.11
C LEU A 118 36.23 60.45 30.68
N SER A 119 35.39 61.48 30.57
CA SER A 119 35.09 62.18 29.33
C SER A 119 36.10 63.30 29.07
N LEU A 120 36.76 63.24 27.91
CA LEU A 120 37.67 64.26 27.42
C LEU A 120 36.94 65.16 26.41
N GLU A 121 36.95 66.46 26.63
CA GLU A 121 36.29 67.45 25.76
C GLU A 121 37.26 68.49 25.20
N ASP A 122 37.30 68.59 23.86
CA ASP A 122 38.08 69.58 23.13
C ASP A 122 37.26 70.85 22.84
N GLY A 123 36.94 71.59 23.91
CA GLY A 123 36.36 72.94 23.84
C GLY A 123 34.88 73.07 23.43
N LYS A 124 34.25 72.04 22.88
CA LYS A 124 32.78 71.95 22.71
C LYS A 124 32.18 71.09 23.81
N VAL A 125 31.52 71.72 24.77
CA VAL A 125 30.75 71.01 25.80
C VAL A 125 29.51 70.41 25.16
N VAL A 126 29.36 69.09 25.24
CA VAL A 126 28.12 68.41 24.82
C VAL A 126 27.25 68.23 26.07
N ASP A 127 26.15 68.98 26.18
CA ASP A 127 25.28 68.94 27.37
C ASP A 127 24.43 67.66 27.47
N ALA A 128 24.32 66.88 26.40
CA ALA A 128 23.56 65.63 26.36
C ALA A 128 24.49 64.40 26.37
N LEU A 129 24.26 63.50 27.32
CA LEU A 129 24.85 62.16 27.32
C LEU A 129 23.89 61.21 26.60
N ASP A 130 24.40 60.28 25.79
CA ASP A 130 23.54 59.28 25.16
C ASP A 130 23.01 58.25 26.18
N ASP A 131 21.87 57.62 25.85
CA ASP A 131 21.18 56.68 26.75
C ASP A 131 22.08 55.51 27.17
N ALA A 132 22.94 55.06 26.26
CA ALA A 132 23.86 53.94 26.51
C ALA A 132 24.98 54.33 27.49
N LEU A 133 25.48 55.57 27.40
CA LEU A 133 26.44 56.11 28.35
C LEU A 133 25.78 56.30 29.72
N MET A 134 24.56 56.82 29.78
CA MET A 134 23.81 56.97 31.02
C MET A 134 23.58 55.62 31.73
N GLU A 135 23.25 54.57 30.96
CA GLU A 135 23.15 53.21 31.48
C GLU A 135 24.47 52.73 32.09
N LEU A 136 25.59 52.91 31.38
CA LEU A 136 26.91 52.54 31.90
C LEU A 136 27.27 53.33 33.16
N ILE A 137 27.01 54.64 33.19
CA ILE A 137 27.24 55.49 34.37
C ILE A 137 26.45 54.97 35.57
N ASN A 138 25.19 54.58 35.36
CA ASN A 138 24.37 54.00 36.42
C ASN A 138 24.91 52.65 36.91
N VAL A 139 25.38 51.79 36.01
CA VAL A 139 26.05 50.53 36.38
C VAL A 139 27.34 50.78 37.17
N CYS A 140 28.00 51.91 36.91
CA CYS A 140 29.18 52.36 37.63
C CYS A 140 28.86 53.28 38.81
N ASP A 141 27.63 53.24 39.36
CA ASP A 141 27.21 54.00 40.54
C ASP A 141 27.42 55.53 40.43
N GLY A 142 27.35 56.08 39.21
CA GLY A 142 27.55 57.50 38.95
C GLY A 142 29.01 57.94 38.82
N ARG A 143 29.98 57.01 38.78
CA ARG A 143 31.43 57.28 38.64
C ARG A 143 31.79 57.83 37.26
N TYR A 144 31.45 59.09 36.99
CA TYR A 144 31.70 59.81 35.74
C TYR A 144 32.32 61.19 35.99
N CYS A 145 33.45 61.47 35.33
CA CYS A 145 34.16 62.74 35.36
C CYS A 145 34.30 63.33 33.95
N ARG A 146 34.29 64.66 33.85
CA ARG A 146 34.50 65.40 32.60
C ARG A 146 35.64 66.40 32.71
N ILE A 147 36.59 66.36 31.77
CA ILE A 147 37.75 67.27 31.71
C ILE A 147 37.72 68.08 30.40
N THR A 148 37.92 69.39 30.53
CA THR A 148 38.00 70.35 29.43
C THR A 148 39.36 71.08 29.46
N SER A 149 39.88 71.46 28.30
CA SER A 149 41.18 72.16 28.14
C SER A 149 41.33 73.46 28.93
N SER A 150 40.25 74.18 29.23
CA SER A 150 40.26 75.46 29.95
C SER A 150 40.36 75.39 31.48
N ALA A 151 40.28 74.18 32.09
CA ALA A 151 40.16 74.02 33.55
C ALA A 151 40.80 72.72 34.08
N ALA A 152 41.91 72.27 33.47
CA ALA A 152 42.53 70.98 33.75
C ALA A 152 42.93 70.79 35.23
N GLY A 153 43.48 71.80 35.91
CA GLY A 153 43.94 71.68 37.30
C GLY A 153 42.84 71.37 38.33
N HIS A 154 41.77 72.17 38.36
CA HIS A 154 40.64 71.96 39.27
C HIS A 154 39.83 70.71 38.95
N LYS A 155 39.64 70.39 37.67
CA LYS A 155 38.86 69.20 37.26
C LYS A 155 39.63 67.88 37.46
N MET A 156 40.96 67.92 37.44
CA MET A 156 41.78 66.77 37.82
C MET A 156 41.65 66.43 39.31
N ARG A 157 41.45 67.43 40.17
CA ARG A 157 41.14 67.20 41.59
C ARG A 157 39.84 66.40 41.77
N ALA A 158 38.80 66.72 40.99
CA ALA A 158 37.54 65.97 41.05
C ALA A 158 37.70 64.50 40.64
N LEU A 159 38.54 64.20 39.63
CA LEU A 159 38.87 62.82 39.27
C LEU A 159 39.58 62.08 40.42
N LEU A 160 40.52 62.74 41.09
CA LEU A 160 41.23 62.17 42.23
C LEU A 160 40.29 61.90 43.42
N GLU A 161 39.41 62.86 43.74
CA GLU A 161 38.39 62.68 44.78
C GLU A 161 37.44 61.52 44.45
N MET A 162 37.06 61.35 43.18
CA MET A 162 36.23 60.22 42.73
C MET A 162 36.98 58.89 42.82
N ILE A 163 38.26 58.87 42.50
CA ILE A 163 39.12 57.69 42.67
C ILE A 163 39.19 57.31 44.16
N ASP A 164 39.47 58.26 45.04
CA ASP A 164 39.55 58.02 46.48
C ASP A 164 38.20 57.55 47.06
N TYR A 165 37.09 58.15 46.62
CA TYR A 165 35.74 57.71 46.98
C TYR A 165 35.48 56.26 46.55
N THR A 166 35.82 55.92 45.31
CA THR A 166 35.63 54.57 44.75
C THR A 166 36.45 53.55 45.54
N LEU A 167 37.67 53.89 45.96
CA LEU A 167 38.48 53.03 46.81
C LEU A 167 37.85 52.88 48.20
N ALA A 168 37.40 53.96 48.83
CA ALA A 168 36.79 53.92 50.16
C ALA A 168 35.52 53.06 50.18
N GLU A 169 34.66 53.18 49.17
CA GLU A 169 33.44 52.38 49.02
C GLU A 169 33.74 50.88 48.89
N ASN A 170 34.85 50.53 48.23
CA ASN A 170 35.29 49.15 48.03
C ASN A 170 36.27 48.64 49.11
N GLY A 171 36.43 49.35 50.24
CA GLY A 171 37.23 48.90 51.38
C GLY A 171 38.70 49.34 51.40
N VAL A 172 39.02 50.49 50.80
CA VAL A 172 40.35 51.13 50.66
C VAL A 172 41.35 50.36 49.79
N SER A 173 41.21 49.04 49.66
CA SER A 173 41.98 48.22 48.73
C SER A 173 41.44 48.32 47.30
N GLY A 174 42.36 48.41 46.34
CA GLY A 174 42.07 48.33 44.92
C GLY A 174 41.50 46.98 44.47
N TYR A 175 41.34 46.83 43.15
CA TYR A 175 41.04 45.55 42.54
C TYR A 175 42.23 44.58 42.72
N THR A 176 42.01 43.50 43.48
CA THR A 176 43.10 42.61 43.94
C THR A 176 43.35 41.41 43.03
N ASP A 177 44.55 40.83 43.12
CA ASP A 177 44.90 39.55 42.49
C ASP A 177 43.95 38.42 42.87
N THR A 178 43.43 38.44 44.10
CA THR A 178 42.47 37.44 44.58
C THR A 178 41.13 37.53 43.84
N MET A 179 40.64 38.74 43.58
CA MET A 179 39.43 38.98 42.78
C MET A 179 39.64 38.55 41.33
N LEU A 180 40.82 38.82 40.74
CA LEU A 180 41.18 38.33 39.41
C LEU A 180 41.18 36.79 39.34
N ALA A 181 41.79 36.13 40.33
CA ALA A 181 41.83 34.67 40.40
C ALA A 181 40.42 34.07 40.54
N GLU A 182 39.56 34.67 41.35
CA GLU A 182 38.16 34.27 41.49
C GLU A 182 37.35 34.47 40.20
N ALA A 183 37.52 35.60 39.52
CA ALA A 183 36.86 35.87 38.24
C ALA A 183 37.25 34.84 37.17
N ARG A 184 38.56 34.52 37.06
CA ARG A 184 39.06 33.47 36.15
C ARG A 184 38.49 32.09 36.51
N LYS A 185 38.39 31.77 37.80
CA LYS A 185 37.82 30.50 38.28
C LYS A 185 36.33 30.37 37.95
N ARG A 186 35.53 31.42 38.16
CA ARG A 186 34.09 31.41 37.80
C ARG A 186 33.89 31.22 36.30
N SER A 187 34.70 31.90 35.48
CA SER A 187 34.64 31.77 34.02
C SER A 187 34.93 30.34 33.53
N THR A 188 35.91 29.66 34.13
CA THR A 188 36.20 28.24 33.79
C THR A 188 35.10 27.30 34.28
N GLU A 189 34.53 27.53 35.45
CA GLU A 189 33.38 26.78 35.98
C GLU A 189 32.13 26.95 35.09
N ASP A 190 31.84 28.17 34.63
CA ASP A 190 30.72 28.45 33.72
C ASP A 190 30.90 27.75 32.37
N SER A 191 32.11 27.77 31.82
CA SER A 191 32.46 27.05 30.59
C SER A 191 32.27 25.53 30.75
N ALA A 192 32.76 24.96 31.86
CA ALA A 192 32.58 23.54 32.17
C ALA A 192 31.09 23.18 32.35
N MET A 193 30.31 24.02 33.02
CA MET A 193 28.87 23.85 33.21
C MET A 193 28.11 23.91 31.88
N MET A 194 28.49 24.82 30.98
CA MET A 194 27.92 24.91 29.63
C MET A 194 28.20 23.66 28.81
N MET A 195 29.44 23.15 28.84
CA MET A 195 29.78 21.87 28.19
C MET A 195 28.99 20.70 28.78
N LEU A 196 28.83 20.64 30.11
CA LEU A 196 28.04 19.61 30.77
C LEU A 196 26.57 19.67 30.36
N LYS A 197 25.96 20.88 30.35
CA LYS A 197 24.58 21.07 29.87
C LYS A 197 24.40 20.66 28.42
N GLN A 198 25.39 20.91 27.56
CA GLN A 198 25.35 20.42 26.19
C GLN A 198 25.40 18.89 26.12
N LYS A 199 26.29 18.26 26.90
CA LYS A 199 26.40 16.80 26.95
C LYS A 199 25.15 16.11 27.48
N VAL A 200 24.49 16.71 28.47
CA VAL A 200 23.20 16.22 28.98
C VAL A 200 22.13 16.27 27.90
N ARG A 201 21.99 17.41 27.19
CA ARG A 201 21.05 17.52 26.07
C ARG A 201 21.33 16.51 24.96
N GLU A 202 22.60 16.36 24.57
CA GLU A 202 23.01 15.33 23.58
C GLU A 202 22.66 13.91 24.04
N ALA A 203 22.75 13.62 25.34
CA ALA A 203 22.37 12.33 25.90
C ALA A 203 20.86 12.12 25.91
N GLU A 204 20.07 13.13 26.29
CA GLU A 204 18.61 13.10 26.28
C GLU A 204 18.05 12.90 24.86
N GLU A 205 18.61 13.59 23.85
CA GLU A 205 18.22 13.40 22.44
C GLU A 205 18.54 11.98 21.95
N LYS A 206 19.70 11.43 22.35
CA LYS A 206 20.08 10.04 22.02
C LYS A 206 19.17 9.03 22.71
N GLU A 207 18.79 9.27 23.96
CA GLU A 207 17.85 8.41 24.67
C GLU A 207 16.47 8.43 24.02
N GLN A 208 15.98 9.61 23.62
CA GLN A 208 14.70 9.74 22.93
C GLN A 208 14.69 9.03 21.57
N THR A 209 15.74 9.22 20.77
CA THR A 209 15.87 8.54 19.46
C THR A 209 16.02 7.03 19.60
N PHE A 210 16.75 6.56 20.60
CA PHE A 210 16.83 5.13 20.93
C PHE A 210 15.47 4.57 21.36
N GLY A 211 14.72 5.30 22.20
CA GLY A 211 13.36 4.91 22.60
C GLY A 211 12.41 4.76 21.41
N GLN A 212 12.44 5.70 20.46
CA GLN A 212 11.65 5.61 19.23
C GLN A 212 12.03 4.39 18.38
N LEU A 213 13.32 4.08 18.26
CA LEU A 213 13.79 2.91 17.50
C LEU A 213 13.32 1.60 18.14
N VAL A 214 13.38 1.50 19.47
CA VAL A 214 12.88 0.33 20.22
C VAL A 214 11.38 0.15 19.99
N GLN A 215 10.59 1.22 20.10
CA GLN A 215 9.15 1.19 19.86
C GLN A 215 8.84 0.74 18.42
N GLN A 216 9.52 1.29 17.41
CA GLN A 216 9.36 0.86 16.02
C GLN A 216 9.69 -0.64 15.84
N GLN A 217 10.73 -1.14 16.52
CA GLN A 217 11.12 -2.55 16.44
C GLN A 217 10.10 -3.48 17.13
N GLU A 218 9.47 -3.04 18.23
CA GLU A 218 8.38 -3.76 18.88
C GLU A 218 7.12 -3.80 18.02
N GLU A 219 6.72 -2.66 17.44
CA GLU A 219 5.60 -2.60 16.51
C GLU A 219 5.81 -3.48 15.28
N ARG A 220 7.03 -3.48 14.72
CA ARG A 220 7.37 -4.37 13.58
C ARG A 220 7.21 -5.84 13.96
N ARG A 221 7.73 -6.25 15.12
CA ARG A 221 7.58 -7.62 15.62
C ARG A 221 6.12 -8.00 15.87
N ALA A 222 5.31 -7.07 16.39
CA ALA A 222 3.88 -7.28 16.59
C ALA A 222 3.14 -7.50 15.25
N ARG A 223 3.41 -6.66 14.24
CA ARG A 223 2.84 -6.80 12.88
C ARG A 223 3.25 -8.11 12.23
N GLU A 224 4.52 -8.52 12.35
CA GLU A 224 5.02 -9.80 11.83
C GLU A 224 4.32 -10.99 12.49
N MET A 225 4.16 -10.97 13.82
CA MET A 225 3.46 -12.02 14.55
C MET A 225 1.98 -12.12 14.14
N GLU A 226 1.31 -10.99 13.96
CA GLU A 226 -0.09 -10.95 13.52
C GLU A 226 -0.26 -11.45 12.09
N ALA A 227 0.64 -11.05 11.18
CA ALA A 227 0.66 -11.58 9.82
C ALA A 227 0.88 -13.10 9.78
N LEU A 228 1.76 -13.64 10.64
CA LEU A 228 1.98 -15.08 10.78
C LEU A 228 0.71 -15.79 11.28
N ARG A 229 0.02 -15.21 12.28
CA ARG A 229 -1.26 -15.73 12.80
C ARG A 229 -2.34 -15.78 11.72
N LEU A 230 -2.46 -14.74 10.90
CA LEU A 230 -3.41 -14.70 9.79
C LEU A 230 -3.11 -15.77 8.74
N LYS A 231 -1.83 -15.93 8.34
CA LYS A 231 -1.40 -16.99 7.43
C LYS A 231 -1.75 -18.39 7.96
N HIS A 232 -1.43 -18.68 9.22
CA HIS A 232 -1.79 -19.97 9.83
C HIS A 232 -3.31 -20.16 9.97
N ALA A 233 -4.09 -19.10 10.14
CA ALA A 233 -5.55 -19.20 10.16
C ALA A 233 -6.11 -19.51 8.76
N GLU A 234 -5.56 -18.90 7.72
CA GLU A 234 -5.94 -19.15 6.33
C GLU A 234 -5.57 -20.56 5.89
N GLU A 235 -4.37 -21.03 6.23
CA GLU A 235 -3.90 -22.39 5.96
C GLU A 235 -4.80 -23.43 6.64
N ARG A 236 -5.15 -23.24 7.92
CA ARG A 236 -6.12 -24.10 8.62
C ARG A 236 -7.49 -24.11 7.96
N LYS A 237 -7.97 -22.98 7.42
CA LYS A 237 -9.24 -22.94 6.67
C LYS A 237 -9.14 -23.74 5.37
N LYS A 238 -8.01 -23.64 4.66
CA LYS A 238 -7.75 -24.40 3.43
C LYS A 238 -7.69 -25.90 3.71
N GLU A 239 -6.92 -26.32 4.72
CA GLU A 239 -6.86 -27.72 5.15
C GLU A 239 -8.24 -28.27 5.57
N ALA A 240 -9.04 -27.47 6.29
CA ALA A 240 -10.39 -27.85 6.66
C ALA A 240 -11.33 -27.99 5.45
N ALA A 241 -11.21 -27.10 4.46
CA ALA A 241 -11.96 -27.18 3.21
C ALA A 241 -11.56 -28.42 2.39
N GLU A 242 -10.26 -28.69 2.27
CA GLU A 242 -9.74 -29.90 1.61
C GLU A 242 -10.22 -31.16 2.33
N ARG A 243 -10.12 -31.22 3.67
CA ARG A 243 -10.67 -32.36 4.46
C ARG A 243 -12.15 -32.57 4.23
N LYS A 244 -12.96 -31.49 4.18
CA LYS A 244 -14.38 -31.59 3.84
C LYS A 244 -14.58 -32.14 2.43
N GLN A 245 -13.83 -31.65 1.45
CA GLN A 245 -13.89 -32.14 0.08
C GLN A 245 -13.50 -33.62 -0.01
N TYR A 246 -12.42 -34.04 0.65
CA TYR A 246 -12.01 -35.45 0.74
C TYR A 246 -13.08 -36.30 1.41
N LYS A 247 -13.70 -35.81 2.49
CA LYS A 247 -14.79 -36.50 3.17
C LYS A 247 -16.01 -36.69 2.25
N THR A 248 -16.45 -35.65 1.54
CA THR A 248 -17.55 -35.74 0.56
C THR A 248 -17.21 -36.67 -0.60
N LYS A 249 -15.98 -36.63 -1.13
CA LYS A 249 -15.52 -37.56 -2.16
C LYS A 249 -15.53 -39.01 -1.66
N ARG A 250 -15.08 -39.24 -0.42
CA ARG A 250 -15.08 -40.58 0.20
C ARG A 250 -16.50 -41.08 0.40
N GLU A 251 -17.41 -40.26 0.94
CA GLU A 251 -18.82 -40.59 1.12
C GLU A 251 -19.50 -40.89 -0.23
N GLY A 252 -19.25 -40.07 -1.26
CA GLY A 252 -19.75 -40.32 -2.61
C GLY A 252 -19.17 -41.58 -3.25
N LEU A 253 -17.90 -41.92 -2.97
CA LEU A 253 -17.29 -43.17 -3.43
C LEU A 253 -17.88 -44.37 -2.69
N GLU A 254 -18.06 -44.29 -1.37
CA GLU A 254 -18.72 -45.32 -0.56
C GLU A 254 -20.16 -45.56 -1.05
N GLU A 255 -20.92 -44.50 -1.33
CA GLU A 255 -22.26 -44.58 -1.90
C GLU A 255 -22.25 -45.21 -3.30
N ALA A 256 -21.31 -44.81 -4.17
CA ALA A 256 -21.15 -45.42 -5.49
C ALA A 256 -20.78 -46.91 -5.41
N VAL A 257 -19.90 -47.30 -4.49
CA VAL A 257 -19.53 -48.71 -4.25
C VAL A 257 -20.72 -49.50 -3.72
N MET A 258 -21.50 -48.94 -2.78
CA MET A 258 -22.71 -49.56 -2.27
C MET A 258 -23.77 -49.72 -3.36
N SER A 259 -23.97 -48.70 -4.20
CA SER A 259 -24.86 -48.76 -5.37
C SER A 259 -24.38 -49.79 -6.39
N HIS A 260 -23.07 -49.86 -6.66
CA HIS A 260 -22.49 -50.83 -7.59
C HIS A 260 -22.61 -52.25 -7.05
N ARG A 261 -22.39 -52.45 -5.75
CA ARG A 261 -22.59 -53.73 -5.07
C ARG A 261 -24.05 -54.18 -5.11
N ALA A 262 -25.00 -53.26 -4.87
CA ALA A 262 -26.42 -53.53 -5.00
C ALA A 262 -26.81 -53.85 -6.45
N MET A 263 -26.25 -53.13 -7.43
CA MET A 263 -26.43 -53.40 -8.86
C MET A 263 -25.86 -54.77 -9.25
N LEU A 264 -24.68 -55.15 -8.76
CA LEU A 264 -24.08 -56.46 -8.96
C LEU A 264 -24.91 -57.57 -8.30
N GLN A 265 -25.46 -57.34 -7.10
CA GLN A 265 -26.41 -58.27 -6.46
C GLN A 265 -27.68 -58.43 -7.30
N LEU A 266 -28.20 -57.35 -7.88
CA LEU A 266 -29.32 -57.40 -8.82
C LEU A 266 -28.94 -58.07 -10.16
N GLN A 267 -27.67 -58.02 -10.57
CA GLN A 267 -27.16 -58.75 -11.75
C GLN A 267 -26.97 -60.25 -11.49
N VAL A 268 -26.69 -60.67 -10.25
CA VAL A 268 -26.64 -62.09 -9.87
C VAL A 268 -28.05 -62.70 -9.77
N THR A 269 -29.09 -61.89 -9.60
CA THR A 269 -30.48 -62.35 -9.46
C THR A 269 -31.40 -62.08 -10.66
N ALA A 270 -30.95 -61.39 -11.71
CA ALA A 270 -31.84 -60.97 -12.81
C ALA A 270 -31.40 -61.51 -14.18
N THR A 271 -32.33 -62.20 -14.84
CA THR A 271 -32.29 -62.66 -16.23
C THR A 271 -32.28 -61.50 -17.24
N GLU A 272 -31.86 -61.77 -18.47
CA GLU A 272 -31.55 -60.81 -19.56
C GLU A 272 -32.69 -59.88 -20.04
N ASP A 273 -33.87 -59.90 -19.41
CA ASP A 273 -35.11 -59.23 -19.88
C ASP A 273 -35.68 -58.20 -18.87
N ASP A 274 -34.81 -57.49 -18.15
CA ASP A 274 -35.21 -56.49 -17.15
C ASP A 274 -35.41 -55.10 -17.78
N GLU A 275 -36.67 -54.76 -18.07
CA GLU A 275 -37.11 -53.44 -18.57
C GLU A 275 -36.64 -52.25 -17.71
N THR A 276 -36.32 -52.46 -16.43
CA THR A 276 -35.84 -51.40 -15.52
C THR A 276 -34.41 -50.91 -15.83
N LYS A 277 -33.71 -51.58 -16.77
CA LYS A 277 -32.36 -51.23 -17.22
C LYS A 277 -32.32 -50.63 -18.63
N LYS A 278 -33.44 -50.11 -19.15
CA LYS A 278 -33.49 -49.39 -20.44
C LYS A 278 -33.63 -47.88 -20.21
N MET A 279 -32.89 -47.07 -20.97
CA MET A 279 -33.08 -45.62 -21.06
C MET A 279 -33.35 -45.25 -22.52
N SER A 280 -34.48 -44.61 -22.78
CA SER A 280 -34.85 -44.11 -24.11
C SER A 280 -34.74 -42.60 -24.20
N VAL A 281 -34.21 -42.13 -25.32
CA VAL A 281 -33.83 -40.74 -25.55
C VAL A 281 -34.33 -40.34 -26.92
N ILE A 282 -35.11 -39.27 -26.98
CA ILE A 282 -35.61 -38.72 -28.24
C ILE A 282 -34.79 -37.48 -28.57
N LEU A 283 -34.17 -37.45 -29.76
CA LEU A 283 -33.43 -36.29 -30.26
C LEU A 283 -34.38 -35.38 -31.03
N LEU A 284 -34.54 -34.15 -30.57
CA LEU A 284 -35.45 -33.15 -31.14
C LEU A 284 -34.69 -31.90 -31.53
N GLY A 285 -35.08 -31.23 -32.60
CA GLY A 285 -34.36 -30.06 -33.10
C GLY A 285 -34.72 -29.74 -34.55
N LEU A 286 -34.44 -28.51 -34.98
CA LEU A 286 -34.67 -28.09 -36.36
C LEU A 286 -33.68 -28.74 -37.35
N SER A 287 -33.93 -28.58 -38.63
CA SER A 287 -33.08 -29.00 -39.73
C SER A 287 -31.74 -28.27 -39.63
N GLY A 288 -30.67 -29.02 -39.92
CA GLY A 288 -29.29 -28.55 -39.79
C GLY A 288 -28.80 -28.32 -38.35
N SER A 289 -29.58 -28.63 -37.30
CA SER A 289 -29.10 -28.52 -35.90
C SER A 289 -28.01 -29.53 -35.53
N GLY A 290 -27.85 -30.60 -36.32
CA GLY A 290 -26.85 -31.64 -36.09
C GLY A 290 -27.33 -32.87 -35.33
N LYS A 291 -28.65 -33.13 -35.26
CA LYS A 291 -29.25 -34.30 -34.57
C LYS A 291 -28.59 -35.62 -34.95
N THR A 292 -28.57 -35.93 -36.24
CA THR A 292 -28.02 -37.19 -36.77
C THR A 292 -26.51 -37.31 -36.53
N SER A 293 -25.76 -36.21 -36.69
CA SER A 293 -24.33 -36.19 -36.37
C SER A 293 -24.07 -36.42 -34.88
N ALA A 294 -24.87 -35.82 -34.00
CA ALA A 294 -24.80 -36.05 -32.57
C ALA A 294 -25.17 -37.49 -32.20
N LYS A 295 -26.22 -38.06 -32.80
CA LYS A 295 -26.61 -39.47 -32.64
C LYS A 295 -25.45 -40.40 -32.96
N ASN A 296 -24.86 -40.26 -34.15
CA ASN A 296 -23.77 -41.13 -34.59
C ASN A 296 -22.56 -41.02 -33.66
N LEU A 297 -22.20 -39.80 -33.27
CA LEU A 297 -21.12 -39.57 -32.30
C LEU A 297 -21.41 -40.21 -30.92
N ILE A 298 -22.64 -40.11 -30.43
CA ILE A 298 -23.04 -40.74 -29.17
C ILE A 298 -22.95 -42.27 -29.29
N LEU A 299 -23.46 -42.85 -30.37
CA LEU A 299 -23.42 -44.29 -30.61
C LEU A 299 -21.98 -44.82 -30.67
N GLU A 300 -21.11 -44.17 -31.44
CA GLU A 300 -19.70 -44.56 -31.59
C GLU A 300 -18.94 -44.53 -30.26
N ARG A 301 -19.21 -43.53 -29.42
CA ARG A 301 -18.46 -43.33 -28.17
C ARG A 301 -19.08 -44.04 -26.95
N ALA A 302 -20.37 -44.35 -26.98
CA ALA A 302 -21.07 -45.03 -25.89
C ALA A 302 -20.61 -46.49 -25.69
N CYS A 303 -20.13 -47.16 -26.74
CA CYS A 303 -19.69 -48.55 -26.70
C CYS A 303 -18.32 -48.80 -26.05
N ASN A 304 -17.49 -47.77 -25.81
CA ASN A 304 -16.05 -47.92 -25.52
C ASN A 304 -15.27 -48.79 -26.54
N GLN A 305 -15.87 -49.16 -27.67
CA GLN A 305 -15.22 -49.93 -28.73
C GLN A 305 -14.65 -48.95 -29.73
N TYR A 306 -13.33 -48.88 -29.82
CA TYR A 306 -12.66 -48.33 -31.00
C TYR A 306 -12.93 -49.28 -32.17
N SER A 307 -14.08 -49.14 -32.80
CA SER A 307 -14.29 -49.77 -34.10
C SER A 307 -13.56 -48.92 -35.13
N ALA A 308 -12.44 -49.44 -35.64
CA ALA A 308 -11.72 -48.90 -36.79
C ALA A 308 -12.41 -49.30 -38.10
N HIS A 309 -13.74 -49.29 -38.15
CA HIS A 309 -14.47 -49.39 -39.40
C HIS A 309 -14.77 -47.99 -39.91
N GLU A 310 -14.25 -47.72 -41.11
CA GLU A 310 -14.48 -46.53 -41.89
C GLU A 310 -15.98 -46.24 -41.94
N SER A 311 -16.41 -45.14 -41.30
CA SER A 311 -17.74 -44.61 -41.55
C SER A 311 -17.76 -44.18 -43.02
N SER A 312 -18.52 -44.90 -43.84
CA SER A 312 -18.83 -44.51 -45.20
C SER A 312 -19.20 -43.03 -45.20
N HIS A 313 -18.50 -42.24 -46.03
CA HIS A 313 -18.75 -40.83 -46.25
C HIS A 313 -20.08 -40.65 -46.99
N GLU A 314 -21.19 -40.89 -46.31
CA GLU A 314 -22.51 -40.51 -46.80
C GLU A 314 -22.78 -39.07 -46.36
N ILE A 315 -23.09 -38.24 -47.36
CA ILE A 315 -23.53 -36.86 -47.18
C ILE A 315 -24.73 -36.88 -46.22
N PRO A 316 -24.80 -36.01 -45.19
CA PRO A 316 -25.93 -36.00 -44.27
C PRO A 316 -27.24 -35.75 -45.05
N GLN A 317 -28.02 -36.81 -45.27
CA GLN A 317 -29.34 -36.70 -45.86
C GLN A 317 -30.32 -36.17 -44.81
N SER A 318 -31.37 -35.48 -45.25
CA SER A 318 -32.45 -35.06 -44.36
C SER A 318 -33.13 -36.28 -43.75
N THR A 319 -33.25 -36.35 -42.43
CA THR A 319 -33.98 -37.41 -41.73
C THR A 319 -35.47 -37.31 -42.08
N LEU A 320 -35.99 -38.22 -42.90
CA LEU A 320 -37.39 -38.21 -43.36
C LEU A 320 -38.33 -39.05 -42.47
N THR A 321 -37.79 -39.99 -41.68
CA THR A 321 -38.55 -40.88 -40.78
C THR A 321 -37.86 -41.00 -39.42
N CYS A 322 -38.59 -41.44 -38.39
CA CYS A 322 -37.98 -41.67 -37.08
C CYS A 322 -37.14 -42.96 -37.10
N GLU A 323 -35.93 -42.90 -36.52
CA GLU A 323 -35.00 -44.04 -36.50
C GLU A 323 -34.63 -44.44 -35.08
N ARG A 324 -34.80 -45.72 -34.74
CA ARG A 324 -34.37 -46.30 -33.45
C ARG A 324 -33.01 -46.96 -33.58
N LYS A 325 -32.09 -46.64 -32.68
CA LYS A 325 -30.81 -47.34 -32.50
C LYS A 325 -30.62 -47.70 -31.04
N GLU A 326 -30.18 -48.93 -30.80
CA GLU A 326 -29.90 -49.43 -29.46
C GLU A 326 -28.41 -49.67 -29.28
N VAL A 327 -27.89 -49.30 -28.11
CA VAL A 327 -26.49 -49.52 -27.74
C VAL A 327 -26.39 -49.88 -26.27
N PHE A 328 -25.45 -50.75 -25.90
CA PHE A 328 -25.18 -51.06 -24.50
C PHE A 328 -24.06 -50.15 -23.98
N ALA A 329 -24.38 -49.32 -22.99
CA ALA A 329 -23.47 -48.31 -22.47
C ALA A 329 -23.51 -48.30 -20.94
N ALA A 330 -22.34 -48.45 -20.31
CA ALA A 330 -22.18 -48.38 -18.85
C ALA A 330 -23.14 -49.27 -18.03
N GLY A 331 -23.42 -50.49 -18.52
CA GLY A 331 -24.28 -51.46 -17.83
C GLY A 331 -25.79 -51.23 -18.02
N ARG A 332 -26.18 -50.31 -18.90
CA ARG A 332 -27.58 -49.97 -19.23
C ARG A 332 -27.78 -50.02 -20.74
N ARG A 333 -28.98 -50.42 -21.19
CA ARG A 333 -29.35 -50.37 -22.60
C ARG A 333 -29.86 -48.96 -22.94
N LEU A 334 -29.16 -48.27 -23.82
CA LEU A 334 -29.49 -46.93 -24.31
C LEU A 334 -30.20 -47.04 -25.66
N ILE A 335 -31.40 -46.49 -25.75
CA ILE A 335 -32.21 -46.40 -26.97
C ILE A 335 -32.17 -44.93 -27.41
N LEU A 336 -31.65 -44.66 -28.59
CA LEU A 336 -31.66 -43.35 -29.22
C LEU A 336 -32.68 -43.35 -30.36
N VAL A 337 -33.61 -42.40 -30.32
CA VAL A 337 -34.61 -42.18 -31.37
C VAL A 337 -34.27 -40.86 -32.07
N ASP A 338 -33.77 -40.96 -33.30
CA ASP A 338 -33.62 -39.80 -34.19
C ASP A 338 -34.99 -39.42 -34.73
N THR A 339 -35.31 -38.13 -34.80
CA THR A 339 -36.57 -37.66 -35.36
C THR A 339 -36.34 -36.68 -36.50
N PRO A 340 -37.23 -36.64 -37.49
CA PRO A 340 -37.37 -35.48 -38.37
C PRO A 340 -37.83 -34.24 -37.59
N GLU A 341 -38.04 -33.13 -38.29
CA GLU A 341 -38.82 -32.02 -37.73
C GLU A 341 -40.28 -32.46 -37.53
N LEU A 342 -40.75 -32.36 -36.29
CA LEU A 342 -42.11 -32.78 -35.93
C LEU A 342 -43.15 -31.69 -36.14
N TRP A 343 -42.72 -30.45 -36.37
CA TRP A 343 -43.59 -29.30 -36.62
C TRP A 343 -43.13 -28.59 -37.90
N ASP A 344 -44.08 -28.06 -38.65
CA ASP A 344 -43.80 -27.16 -39.78
C ASP A 344 -43.51 -25.73 -39.32
N GLU A 345 -43.27 -24.82 -40.28
CA GLU A 345 -42.96 -23.41 -40.01
C GLU A 345 -44.10 -22.65 -39.31
N ASP A 346 -45.35 -23.10 -39.46
CA ASP A 346 -46.54 -22.56 -38.81
C ASP A 346 -46.77 -23.17 -37.41
N GLY A 347 -45.93 -24.13 -37.01
CA GLY A 347 -46.02 -24.82 -35.73
C GLY A 347 -47.09 -25.91 -35.67
N ALA A 348 -47.64 -26.33 -36.82
CA ALA A 348 -48.54 -27.46 -36.92
C ALA A 348 -47.74 -28.77 -36.82
N GLU A 349 -48.22 -29.70 -35.98
CA GLU A 349 -47.50 -30.94 -35.73
C GLU A 349 -47.81 -32.01 -36.78
N ASN A 350 -46.80 -32.79 -37.16
CA ASN A 350 -46.97 -34.01 -37.93
C ASN A 350 -47.32 -35.16 -36.97
N LEU A 351 -48.62 -35.44 -36.83
CA LEU A 351 -49.14 -36.43 -35.88
C LEU A 351 -48.54 -37.83 -36.07
N GLU A 352 -48.29 -38.24 -37.32
CA GLU A 352 -47.72 -39.57 -37.62
C GLU A 352 -46.28 -39.67 -37.12
N LEU A 353 -45.46 -38.64 -37.34
CA LEU A 353 -44.08 -38.62 -36.83
C LEU A 353 -44.02 -38.55 -35.29
N VAL A 354 -44.97 -37.84 -34.65
CA VAL A 354 -45.10 -37.82 -33.19
C VAL A 354 -45.47 -39.21 -32.66
N LYS A 355 -46.36 -39.94 -33.34
CA LYS A 355 -46.67 -41.33 -32.99
C LYS A 355 -45.47 -42.24 -33.18
N ASP A 356 -44.77 -42.12 -34.30
CA ASP A 356 -43.60 -42.93 -34.62
C ASP A 356 -42.49 -42.73 -33.57
N CYS A 357 -42.18 -41.49 -33.18
CA CYS A 357 -41.13 -41.25 -32.18
C CYS A 357 -41.51 -41.79 -30.79
N LEU A 358 -42.79 -41.70 -30.40
CA LEU A 358 -43.28 -42.26 -29.14
C LEU A 358 -43.27 -43.79 -29.15
N ALA A 359 -43.74 -44.40 -30.24
CA ALA A 359 -43.73 -45.86 -30.44
C ALA A 359 -42.30 -46.42 -30.38
N LEU A 360 -41.35 -45.77 -31.07
CA LEU A 360 -39.94 -46.13 -31.04
C LEU A 360 -39.24 -45.81 -29.72
N SER A 361 -39.89 -45.12 -28.78
CA SER A 361 -39.35 -44.81 -27.45
C SER A 361 -39.91 -45.68 -26.31
N LEU A 362 -40.78 -46.64 -26.62
CA LEU A 362 -41.42 -47.53 -25.63
C LEU A 362 -40.37 -48.21 -24.71
N PRO A 363 -40.65 -48.32 -23.38
CA PRO A 363 -41.93 -48.10 -22.70
C PRO A 363 -42.33 -46.62 -22.51
N GLY A 364 -41.44 -45.67 -22.81
CA GLY A 364 -41.72 -44.24 -22.83
C GLY A 364 -40.40 -43.44 -22.76
N PRO A 365 -40.38 -42.19 -23.22
CA PRO A 365 -39.15 -41.40 -23.30
C PRO A 365 -38.64 -41.01 -21.91
N HIS A 366 -37.37 -41.29 -21.63
CA HIS A 366 -36.74 -40.91 -20.37
C HIS A 366 -36.11 -39.51 -20.45
N VAL A 367 -35.56 -39.17 -21.61
CA VAL A 367 -34.88 -37.89 -21.86
C VAL A 367 -35.29 -37.35 -23.23
N PHE A 368 -35.56 -36.05 -23.28
CA PHE A 368 -35.70 -35.29 -24.52
C PHE A 368 -34.44 -34.47 -24.74
N LEU A 369 -33.71 -34.75 -25.82
CA LEU A 369 -32.46 -34.09 -26.12
C LEU A 369 -32.69 -33.01 -27.18
N LEU A 370 -32.73 -31.75 -26.76
CA LEU A 370 -33.00 -30.60 -27.62
C LEU A 370 -31.70 -30.14 -28.28
N VAL A 371 -31.53 -30.50 -29.55
CA VAL A 371 -30.29 -30.28 -30.29
C VAL A 371 -30.30 -28.91 -30.94
N LEU A 372 -29.32 -28.08 -30.58
CA LEU A 372 -29.10 -26.73 -31.09
C LEU A 372 -27.68 -26.61 -31.64
N GLN A 373 -27.50 -25.83 -32.70
CA GLN A 373 -26.16 -25.55 -33.21
C GLN A 373 -25.52 -24.40 -32.43
N VAL A 374 -24.29 -24.57 -31.94
CA VAL A 374 -23.58 -23.51 -31.20
C VAL A 374 -23.51 -22.23 -32.03
N GLY A 375 -24.14 -21.17 -31.52
CA GLY A 375 -24.17 -19.80 -32.08
C GLY A 375 -25.22 -19.54 -33.15
N ARG A 376 -26.04 -20.53 -33.51
CA ARG A 376 -27.27 -20.31 -34.27
C ARG A 376 -28.41 -20.56 -33.29
N PHE A 377 -29.20 -19.52 -33.02
CA PHE A 377 -30.43 -19.63 -32.24
C PHE A 377 -31.54 -18.91 -32.99
N THR A 378 -32.45 -19.67 -33.59
CA THR A 378 -33.52 -19.14 -34.45
C THR A 378 -34.81 -18.87 -33.66
N GLN A 379 -35.74 -18.14 -34.28
CA GLN A 379 -37.06 -17.95 -33.69
C GLN A 379 -37.81 -19.29 -33.50
N GLY A 380 -37.75 -20.20 -34.47
CA GLY A 380 -38.33 -21.54 -34.32
C GLY A 380 -37.73 -22.33 -33.15
N GLU A 381 -36.41 -22.22 -32.91
CA GLU A 381 -35.77 -22.82 -31.74
C GLU A 381 -36.22 -22.18 -30.41
N SER A 382 -36.60 -20.90 -30.42
CA SER A 382 -37.15 -20.20 -29.25
C SER A 382 -38.58 -20.62 -28.89
N GLU A 383 -39.37 -21.02 -29.88
CA GLU A 383 -40.77 -21.45 -29.73
C GLU A 383 -40.87 -22.97 -29.45
N MET A 384 -39.81 -23.74 -29.75
CA MET A 384 -39.74 -25.20 -29.63
C MET A 384 -40.26 -25.76 -28.30
N MET A 385 -39.90 -25.17 -27.16
CA MET A 385 -40.38 -25.65 -25.86
C MET A 385 -41.90 -25.53 -25.71
N GLY A 386 -42.51 -24.51 -26.31
CA GLY A 386 -43.97 -24.36 -26.34
C GLY A 386 -44.64 -25.50 -27.12
N HIS A 387 -44.10 -25.83 -28.30
CA HIS A 387 -44.58 -26.96 -29.11
C HIS A 387 -44.43 -28.29 -28.37
N LEU A 388 -43.28 -28.51 -27.72
CA LEU A 388 -43.05 -29.72 -26.92
C LEU A 388 -44.06 -29.88 -25.78
N GLN A 389 -44.31 -28.81 -25.03
CA GLN A 389 -45.25 -28.86 -23.91
C GLN A 389 -46.69 -29.07 -24.39
N LYS A 390 -47.06 -28.56 -25.57
CA LYS A 390 -48.35 -28.81 -26.23
C LYS A 390 -48.47 -30.27 -26.69
N THR A 391 -47.39 -30.83 -27.25
CA THR A 391 -47.42 -32.18 -27.84
C THR A 391 -47.22 -33.30 -26.81
N PHE A 392 -46.28 -33.15 -25.89
CA PHE A 392 -45.87 -34.20 -24.93
C PHE A 392 -46.31 -33.94 -23.50
N GLY A 393 -46.85 -32.75 -23.21
CA GLY A 393 -47.26 -32.33 -21.87
C GLY A 393 -46.18 -31.50 -21.15
N ARG A 394 -46.56 -30.84 -20.04
CA ARG A 394 -45.68 -29.88 -19.35
C ARG A 394 -44.43 -30.50 -18.74
N GLU A 395 -44.51 -31.77 -18.32
CA GLU A 395 -43.41 -32.55 -17.72
C GLU A 395 -42.22 -32.72 -18.67
N VAL A 396 -42.41 -32.58 -19.99
CA VAL A 396 -41.34 -32.68 -20.99
C VAL A 396 -40.14 -31.77 -20.66
N ALA A 397 -40.41 -30.58 -20.10
CA ALA A 397 -39.37 -29.63 -19.72
C ALA A 397 -38.49 -30.17 -18.58
N GLU A 398 -39.07 -30.93 -17.65
CA GLU A 398 -38.37 -31.58 -16.54
C GLU A 398 -37.54 -32.77 -17.01
N HIS A 399 -37.86 -33.37 -18.16
CA HIS A 399 -37.08 -34.43 -18.80
C HIS A 399 -36.18 -33.95 -19.96
N ALA A 400 -36.11 -32.64 -20.21
CA ALA A 400 -35.35 -32.08 -21.33
C ALA A 400 -33.91 -31.68 -20.96
N ILE A 401 -32.97 -31.97 -21.85
CA ILE A 401 -31.58 -31.52 -21.84
C ILE A 401 -31.30 -30.78 -23.15
N VAL A 402 -30.65 -29.62 -23.09
CA VAL A 402 -30.21 -28.92 -24.31
C VAL A 402 -28.83 -29.42 -24.73
N LEU A 403 -28.70 -29.94 -25.95
CA LEU A 403 -27.43 -30.37 -26.52
C LEU A 403 -26.96 -29.37 -27.58
N PHE A 404 -25.84 -28.72 -27.32
CA PHE A 404 -25.18 -27.86 -28.27
C PHE A 404 -24.23 -28.66 -29.16
N VAL A 405 -24.42 -28.56 -30.48
CA VAL A 405 -23.56 -29.21 -31.48
C VAL A 405 -22.65 -28.18 -32.12
N ARG A 406 -21.35 -28.46 -32.15
CA ARG A 406 -20.32 -27.61 -32.75
C ARG A 406 -19.77 -28.19 -34.06
N PHE A 407 -19.67 -27.34 -35.07
CA PHE A 407 -19.04 -27.61 -36.37
C PHE A 407 -17.79 -26.71 -36.57
N ASP A 408 -16.79 -27.15 -37.35
CA ASP A 408 -15.40 -26.61 -37.37
C ASP A 408 -15.28 -25.34 -38.22
N GLY A 409 -16.39 -24.83 -38.75
CA GLY A 409 -16.43 -23.58 -39.51
C GLY A 409 -16.60 -22.32 -38.65
N ASN A 410 -16.86 -22.47 -37.35
CA ASN A 410 -17.26 -21.35 -36.49
C ASN A 410 -16.07 -20.67 -35.80
N GLN A 411 -15.15 -20.09 -36.59
CA GLN A 411 -13.94 -19.40 -36.11
C GLN A 411 -14.23 -18.13 -35.27
N HIS A 412 -15.48 -17.65 -35.22
CA HIS A 412 -15.89 -16.41 -34.55
C HIS A 412 -16.78 -16.63 -33.30
N ARG A 413 -16.72 -17.81 -32.67
CA ARG A 413 -17.62 -18.15 -31.53
C ARG A 413 -16.84 -18.48 -30.25
N PRO A 414 -17.44 -18.27 -29.05
CA PRO A 414 -16.74 -18.37 -27.76
C PRO A 414 -16.02 -19.70 -27.56
N GLN A 415 -14.87 -19.66 -26.89
CA GLN A 415 -13.99 -20.82 -26.64
C GLN A 415 -14.63 -21.87 -25.71
N ARG A 416 -15.58 -21.48 -24.86
CA ARG A 416 -16.29 -22.37 -23.94
C ARG A 416 -17.80 -22.20 -24.06
N ILE A 417 -18.54 -23.29 -23.94
CA ILE A 417 -20.01 -23.27 -24.03
C ILE A 417 -20.67 -22.39 -22.95
N ASN A 418 -20.10 -22.35 -21.73
CA ASN A 418 -20.63 -21.53 -20.64
C ASN A 418 -20.56 -20.03 -20.96
N ASP A 419 -19.51 -19.58 -21.65
CA ASP A 419 -19.37 -18.17 -22.04
C ASP A 419 -20.40 -17.82 -23.12
N TYR A 420 -20.66 -18.75 -24.05
CA TYR A 420 -21.71 -18.59 -25.06
C TYR A 420 -23.10 -18.48 -24.43
N VAL A 421 -23.43 -19.33 -23.46
CA VAL A 421 -24.72 -19.30 -22.75
C VAL A 421 -24.86 -18.01 -21.91
N ALA A 422 -23.81 -17.58 -21.23
CA ALA A 422 -23.83 -16.37 -20.41
C ALA A 422 -24.06 -15.11 -21.26
N GLY A 423 -23.48 -15.04 -22.45
CA GLY A 423 -23.65 -13.94 -23.41
C GLY A 423 -24.84 -14.08 -24.35
N ALA A 424 -25.68 -15.12 -24.20
CA ALA A 424 -26.78 -15.40 -25.11
C ALA A 424 -27.97 -14.45 -24.94
N HIS A 425 -28.79 -14.35 -26.00
CA HIS A 425 -30.07 -13.65 -25.98
C HIS A 425 -31.02 -14.25 -24.91
N SER A 426 -31.88 -13.42 -24.31
CA SER A 426 -32.79 -13.80 -23.22
C SER A 426 -33.65 -15.03 -23.54
N ALA A 427 -34.14 -15.13 -24.78
CA ALA A 427 -34.92 -16.27 -25.25
C ALA A 427 -34.18 -17.62 -25.13
N LEU A 428 -32.87 -17.68 -25.39
CA LEU A 428 -32.08 -18.90 -25.19
C LEU A 428 -31.88 -19.18 -23.70
N GLN A 429 -31.62 -18.13 -22.90
CA GLN A 429 -31.51 -18.27 -21.44
C GLN A 429 -32.82 -18.77 -20.81
N ASP A 430 -33.97 -18.35 -21.33
CA ASP A 430 -35.28 -18.81 -20.88
C ASP A 430 -35.54 -20.27 -21.25
N LEU A 431 -35.17 -20.70 -22.46
CA LEU A 431 -35.20 -22.12 -22.86
C LEU A 431 -34.35 -22.97 -21.91
N LEU A 432 -33.11 -22.55 -21.63
CA LEU A 432 -32.21 -23.26 -20.72
C LEU A 432 -32.77 -23.31 -19.30
N ARG A 433 -33.35 -22.21 -18.80
CA ARG A 433 -33.97 -22.15 -17.48
C ARG A 433 -35.15 -23.12 -17.36
N LYS A 434 -35.99 -23.20 -18.40
CA LYS A 434 -37.10 -24.19 -18.46
C LYS A 434 -36.59 -25.63 -18.42
N CYS A 435 -35.43 -25.89 -19.01
CA CYS A 435 -34.75 -27.18 -18.94
C CYS A 435 -33.89 -27.37 -17.66
N GLY A 436 -34.12 -26.59 -16.60
CA GLY A 436 -33.37 -26.70 -15.34
C GLY A 436 -31.87 -26.40 -15.46
N SER A 437 -31.48 -25.58 -16.43
CA SER A 437 -30.08 -25.26 -16.77
C SER A 437 -29.22 -26.48 -17.12
N ARG A 438 -29.85 -27.55 -17.64
CA ARG A 438 -29.16 -28.77 -18.10
C ARG A 438 -28.78 -28.62 -19.56
N TYR A 439 -27.50 -28.39 -19.83
CA TYR A 439 -26.97 -28.35 -21.19
C TYR A 439 -25.57 -28.96 -21.31
N TYR A 440 -25.27 -29.49 -22.49
CA TYR A 440 -24.00 -30.12 -22.84
C TYR A 440 -23.53 -29.67 -24.21
N GLU A 441 -22.24 -29.84 -24.51
CA GLU A 441 -21.66 -29.53 -25.82
C GLU A 441 -20.98 -30.77 -26.40
N VAL A 442 -21.23 -31.04 -27.68
CA VAL A 442 -20.51 -32.06 -28.47
C VAL A 442 -19.91 -31.45 -29.73
N ASN A 443 -18.67 -31.83 -30.05
CA ASN A 443 -18.02 -31.45 -31.29
C ASN A 443 -18.04 -32.64 -32.27
N VAL A 444 -18.69 -32.44 -33.42
CA VAL A 444 -18.96 -33.50 -34.43
C VAL A 444 -17.98 -33.47 -35.62
N THR A 445 -16.96 -32.61 -35.62
CA THR A 445 -16.15 -32.31 -36.82
C THR A 445 -15.13 -33.36 -37.19
N LYS A 446 -14.65 -34.09 -36.19
CA LYS A 446 -13.87 -35.31 -36.37
C LYS A 446 -14.35 -36.26 -35.30
N SER A 447 -15.21 -37.20 -35.66
CA SER A 447 -15.62 -38.34 -34.85
C SER A 447 -14.44 -39.18 -34.32
N GLN A 448 -13.20 -38.83 -34.69
CA GLN A 448 -11.93 -39.43 -34.23
C GLN A 448 -11.13 -38.58 -33.23
N ASN A 449 -11.56 -37.36 -32.86
CA ASN A 449 -10.82 -36.56 -31.88
C ASN A 449 -10.89 -37.16 -30.46
N ALA A 450 -9.78 -37.19 -29.73
CA ALA A 450 -9.71 -37.66 -28.34
C ALA A 450 -10.63 -36.88 -27.38
N LEU A 451 -11.00 -35.64 -27.76
CA LEU A 451 -11.82 -34.73 -26.95
C LEU A 451 -13.33 -35.05 -26.96
N SER A 452 -13.86 -35.79 -27.94
CA SER A 452 -15.29 -36.10 -27.99
C SER A 452 -15.70 -37.23 -27.05
N TYR A 453 -14.74 -38.00 -26.50
CA TYR A 453 -15.06 -39.06 -25.53
C TYR A 453 -15.47 -38.47 -24.17
N PRO A 454 -14.71 -37.53 -23.56
CA PRO A 454 -15.18 -36.80 -22.38
C PRO A 454 -16.53 -36.13 -22.56
N GLN A 455 -16.79 -35.50 -23.71
CA GLN A 455 -18.05 -34.81 -24.00
C GLN A 455 -19.26 -35.75 -23.98
N VAL A 456 -19.16 -36.89 -24.69
CA VAL A 456 -20.23 -37.90 -24.70
C VAL A 456 -20.39 -38.54 -23.32
N LYS A 457 -19.29 -38.80 -22.61
CA LYS A 457 -19.32 -39.33 -21.25
C LYS A 457 -20.05 -38.40 -20.28
N ASP A 458 -19.80 -37.10 -20.36
CA ASP A 458 -20.47 -36.10 -19.51
C ASP A 458 -21.96 -35.98 -19.83
N LEU A 459 -22.33 -36.01 -21.11
CA LEU A 459 -23.73 -36.06 -21.56
C LEU A 459 -24.45 -37.31 -21.00
N LEU A 460 -23.88 -38.50 -21.19
CA LEU A 460 -24.45 -39.75 -20.69
C LEU A 460 -24.58 -39.75 -19.15
N SER A 461 -23.59 -39.19 -18.45
CA SER A 461 -23.66 -38.99 -17.00
C SER A 461 -24.80 -38.05 -16.60
N GLY A 462 -24.98 -36.95 -17.34
CA GLY A 462 -26.09 -36.01 -17.17
C GLY A 462 -27.46 -36.65 -17.33
N MET A 463 -27.63 -37.44 -18.40
CA MET A 463 -28.86 -38.18 -18.67
C MET A 463 -29.16 -39.20 -17.57
N ASN A 464 -28.15 -39.93 -17.09
CA ASN A 464 -28.33 -40.88 -15.99
C ASN A 464 -28.75 -40.19 -14.69
N LYS A 465 -28.14 -39.04 -14.35
CA LYS A 465 -28.53 -38.25 -13.18
C LYS A 465 -29.96 -37.73 -13.30
N LEU A 466 -30.35 -37.28 -14.49
CA LEU A 466 -31.70 -36.81 -14.76
C LEU A 466 -32.73 -37.94 -14.58
N VAL A 467 -32.45 -39.12 -15.11
CA VAL A 467 -33.34 -40.27 -14.94
C VAL A 467 -33.40 -40.72 -13.49
N ALA A 468 -32.27 -40.71 -12.78
CA ALA A 468 -32.21 -41.04 -11.36
C ALA A 468 -33.01 -40.05 -10.50
N SER A 469 -32.99 -38.74 -10.80
CA SER A 469 -33.75 -37.74 -10.05
C SER A 469 -35.27 -37.92 -10.18
N HIS A 470 -35.73 -38.63 -11.21
CA HIS A 470 -37.14 -39.00 -11.41
C HIS A 470 -37.45 -40.43 -10.92
N GLY A 471 -36.53 -41.06 -10.20
CA GLY A 471 -36.68 -42.41 -9.65
C GLY A 471 -36.62 -43.50 -10.73
N GLY A 472 -35.97 -43.25 -11.86
CA GLY A 472 -35.90 -44.18 -12.99
C GLY A 472 -37.12 -44.15 -13.92
N ARG A 473 -38.12 -43.32 -13.63
CA ARG A 473 -39.36 -43.26 -14.43
C ARG A 473 -39.17 -42.49 -15.74
N SER A 474 -39.83 -42.94 -16.80
CA SER A 474 -39.98 -42.18 -18.05
C SER A 474 -40.95 -41.00 -17.87
N CYS A 475 -40.85 -40.00 -18.74
CA CYS A 475 -41.79 -38.88 -18.80
C CYS A 475 -43.22 -39.39 -19.08
N SER A 476 -44.23 -38.90 -18.37
CA SER A 476 -45.62 -39.33 -18.54
C SER A 476 -46.27 -38.65 -19.74
N VAL A 477 -46.02 -39.16 -20.94
CA VAL A 477 -46.71 -38.73 -22.18
C VAL A 477 -48.03 -39.51 -22.34
N ARG A 478 -49.17 -38.87 -22.06
CA ARG A 478 -50.51 -39.51 -22.08
C ARG A 478 -51.34 -39.21 -23.33
N ARG A 479 -50.68 -38.97 -24.45
CA ARG A 479 -51.34 -38.52 -25.69
C ARG A 479 -52.02 -39.65 -26.48
N PHE A 480 -51.43 -40.85 -26.46
CA PHE A 480 -51.94 -42.03 -27.15
C PHE A 480 -51.97 -43.23 -26.19
N PRO A 481 -52.90 -44.19 -26.36
CA PRO A 481 -52.89 -45.45 -25.60
C PRO A 481 -51.61 -46.24 -25.84
N VAL A 482 -51.12 -46.93 -24.80
CA VAL A 482 -49.91 -47.76 -24.90
C VAL A 482 -50.06 -48.85 -25.96
N GLN A 483 -51.25 -49.45 -26.09
CA GLN A 483 -51.53 -50.45 -27.11
C GLN A 483 -51.36 -49.90 -28.53
N GLU A 484 -51.87 -48.68 -28.80
CA GLU A 484 -51.72 -48.04 -30.10
C GLU A 484 -50.23 -47.82 -30.45
N LEU A 485 -49.43 -47.41 -29.47
CA LEU A 485 -47.99 -47.21 -29.66
C LEU A 485 -47.24 -48.54 -29.86
N GLN A 486 -47.67 -49.62 -29.21
CA GLN A 486 -47.10 -50.96 -29.40
C GLN A 486 -47.39 -51.49 -30.81
N ASP A 487 -48.64 -51.40 -31.25
CA ASP A 487 -49.05 -51.81 -32.60
C ASP A 487 -48.36 -50.94 -33.67
N ARG A 488 -48.16 -49.64 -33.37
CA ARG A 488 -47.42 -48.76 -34.27
C ARG A 488 -45.93 -49.13 -34.36
N LYS A 489 -45.32 -49.52 -33.24
CA LYS A 489 -43.91 -49.94 -33.19
C LYS A 489 -43.68 -51.18 -34.05
N THR A 490 -44.53 -52.20 -33.95
CA THR A 490 -44.41 -53.43 -34.76
C THR A 490 -44.50 -53.12 -36.26
N VAL A 491 -45.43 -52.25 -36.67
CA VAL A 491 -45.56 -51.83 -38.08
C VAL A 491 -44.30 -51.11 -38.59
N ILE A 492 -43.65 -50.29 -37.75
CA ILE A 492 -42.41 -49.61 -38.13
C ILE A 492 -41.26 -50.60 -38.26
N GLU A 493 -41.14 -51.56 -37.35
CA GLU A 493 -40.10 -52.60 -37.36
C GLU A 493 -40.26 -53.52 -38.58
N GLU A 494 -41.48 -53.99 -38.90
CA GLU A 494 -41.77 -54.80 -40.10
C GLU A 494 -41.43 -54.07 -41.41
N ARG A 495 -41.72 -52.77 -41.50
CA ARG A 495 -41.34 -51.95 -42.68
C ARG A 495 -39.83 -51.83 -42.84
N GLN A 496 -39.08 -51.73 -41.74
CA GLN A 496 -37.62 -51.61 -41.78
C GLN A 496 -36.95 -52.94 -42.15
N GLU A 497 -37.50 -54.07 -41.68
CA GLU A 497 -37.05 -55.41 -42.06
C GLU A 497 -37.33 -55.70 -43.54
N GLY A 498 -38.53 -55.38 -44.05
CA GLY A 498 -38.85 -55.55 -45.46
C GLY A 498 -37.98 -54.69 -46.41
N VAL A 499 -37.57 -53.49 -45.99
CA VAL A 499 -36.64 -52.64 -46.77
C VAL A 499 -35.21 -53.20 -46.75
N GLN A 500 -34.78 -53.83 -45.65
CA GLN A 500 -33.49 -54.52 -45.56
C GLN A 500 -33.45 -55.79 -46.40
N GLU A 501 -34.55 -56.56 -46.42
CA GLU A 501 -34.68 -57.79 -47.21
C GLU A 501 -34.73 -57.49 -48.72
N VAL A 502 -35.46 -56.44 -49.14
CA VAL A 502 -35.46 -55.97 -50.54
C VAL A 502 -34.09 -55.43 -50.96
N ASN A 503 -33.38 -54.69 -50.09
CA ASN A 503 -32.02 -54.23 -50.38
C ASN A 503 -31.00 -55.39 -50.42
N TYR A 504 -31.20 -56.44 -49.63
CA TYR A 504 -30.39 -57.65 -49.67
C TYR A 504 -30.61 -58.43 -50.97
N LEU A 505 -31.87 -58.62 -51.38
CA LEU A 505 -32.23 -59.28 -52.64
C LEU A 505 -31.82 -58.49 -53.89
N LEU A 506 -31.82 -57.15 -53.85
CA LEU A 506 -31.33 -56.31 -54.94
C LEU A 506 -29.79 -56.35 -55.06
N ARG A 507 -29.06 -56.53 -53.95
CA ARG A 507 -27.59 -56.69 -53.95
C ARG A 507 -27.13 -58.08 -54.40
N GLU A 508 -27.99 -59.10 -54.34
CA GLU A 508 -27.72 -60.44 -54.89
C GLU A 508 -28.17 -60.58 -56.36
N ALA A 509 -28.89 -59.59 -56.91
CA ALA A 509 -29.38 -59.57 -58.29
C ALA A 509 -28.54 -58.70 -59.25
N GLU A 510 -27.51 -58.01 -58.74
CA GLU A 510 -26.44 -57.32 -59.50
C GLU A 510 -25.16 -58.16 -59.48
#